data_AF-A0A8K1YSU1-F1
#
_entry.id   AF-A0A8K1YSU1-F1
#
_cell.length_a   1.000
_cell.length_b   1.000
_cell.length_c   1.000
_cell.angle_alpha   90.00
_cell.angle_beta   90.00
_cell.angle_gamma   90.00
#
_symmetry.space_group_name_H-M   'P 1'
#
loop_
_entity.id
_entity.type
_entity.pdbx_description
1 polymer ?
#
loop_
_entity_poly.entity_id
_entity_poly.type
_entity_poly.pdbx_seq_one_letter_code
_entity_poly.pdbx_strand_id
1 'polypeptide(L)'
;GGIQPLIDNLKHHNFDLQCLAAETLAKLAVFKRARSNIRRFDGISHLVYLLDVDDSIAEKKLSISSTNRPSVIQRDTMQFSVTQNAATALWKVSKSKRNRVCMRRAGVIPLLAKLLRKNNQNILIPVIGTLQQCASELYYRISIRTEGMMPILIKHLNSQNLWLRTQSALTIFKCAVDADTRTL
;
A
#
# COMPACT_ATOMS: atom_id res chain seq x y z
N GLY A 1 15.45 -19.00 10.08
CA GLY A 1 14.40 -18.25 10.78
C GLY A 1 13.22 -18.02 9.85
N GLY A 2 11.99 -18.07 10.34
CA GLY A 2 10.77 -18.25 9.52
C GLY A 2 10.35 -17.13 8.56
N ILE A 3 11.07 -16.00 8.48
CA ILE A 3 10.70 -14.88 7.57
C ILE A 3 11.00 -15.20 6.11
N GLN A 4 12.08 -15.92 5.83
CA GLN A 4 12.47 -16.23 4.45
C GLN A 4 11.46 -17.14 3.75
N PRO A 5 11.00 -18.26 4.35
CA PRO A 5 9.93 -19.08 3.75
C PRO A 5 8.64 -18.30 3.50
N LEU A 6 8.28 -17.35 4.37
CA LEU A 6 7.10 -16.50 4.15
C LEU A 6 7.25 -15.62 2.91
N ILE A 7 8.46 -15.12 2.63
CA ILE A 7 8.71 -14.31 1.44
C ILE A 7 8.71 -15.19 0.18
N ASP A 8 9.24 -16.41 0.28
CA ASP A 8 9.17 -17.36 -0.82
C ASP A 8 7.72 -17.73 -1.13
N ASN A 9 6.85 -17.81 -0.12
CA ASN A 9 5.42 -18.02 -0.32
C ASN A 9 4.71 -16.87 -1.06
N LEU A 10 5.22 -15.63 -0.98
CA LEU A 10 4.68 -14.52 -1.77
C LEU A 10 4.92 -14.69 -3.28
N LYS A 11 5.94 -15.46 -3.66
CA LYS A 11 6.31 -15.70 -5.07
C LYS A 11 5.44 -16.76 -5.75
N HIS A 12 4.71 -17.57 -4.97
CA HIS A 12 3.84 -18.61 -5.53
C HIS A 12 2.57 -18.02 -6.15
N HIS A 13 2.02 -18.69 -7.18
CA HIS A 13 0.76 -18.30 -7.82
C HIS A 13 -0.50 -18.63 -7.01
N ASN A 14 -0.35 -19.20 -5.81
CA ASN A 14 -1.46 -19.55 -4.95
C ASN A 14 -1.84 -18.36 -4.07
N PHE A 15 -3.03 -17.79 -4.32
CA PHE A 15 -3.52 -16.63 -3.60
C PHE A 15 -3.70 -16.87 -2.09
N ASP A 16 -4.05 -18.08 -1.66
CA ASP A 16 -4.17 -18.40 -0.22
C ASP A 16 -2.81 -18.31 0.47
N LEU A 17 -1.79 -18.90 -0.16
CA LEU A 17 -0.42 -18.85 0.35
C LEU A 17 0.10 -17.40 0.38
N GLN A 18 -0.14 -16.64 -0.69
CA GLN A 18 0.24 -15.23 -0.74
C GLN A 18 -0.49 -14.40 0.33
N CYS A 19 -1.78 -14.63 0.51
CA CYS A 19 -2.61 -13.92 1.47
C CYS A 19 -2.13 -14.15 2.90
N LEU A 20 -1.98 -15.43 3.29
CA LEU A 20 -1.50 -15.83 4.61
C LEU A 20 -0.06 -15.36 4.85
N ALA A 21 0.81 -15.45 3.85
CA ALA A 21 2.17 -14.96 3.94
C ALA A 21 2.20 -13.44 4.13
N ALA A 22 1.46 -12.68 3.33
CA ALA A 22 1.40 -11.22 3.43
C ALA A 22 0.83 -10.76 4.78
N GLU A 23 -0.24 -11.42 5.26
CA GLU A 23 -0.84 -11.15 6.56
C GLU A 23 0.15 -11.43 7.70
N THR A 24 0.83 -12.57 7.64
CA THR A 24 1.82 -12.96 8.65
C THR A 24 2.99 -11.97 8.66
N LEU A 25 3.48 -11.58 7.49
CA LEU A 25 4.52 -10.56 7.36
C LEU A 25 4.06 -9.21 7.90
N ALA A 26 2.79 -8.82 7.70
CA ALA A 26 2.22 -7.60 8.26
C ALA A 26 2.21 -7.63 9.80
N LYS A 27 1.80 -8.75 10.41
CA LYS A 27 1.83 -8.95 11.86
C LYS A 27 3.25 -8.90 12.41
N LEU A 28 4.20 -9.58 11.76
CA LEU A 28 5.61 -9.61 12.17
C LEU A 28 6.31 -8.25 11.99
N ALA A 29 5.94 -7.46 10.97
CA ALA A 29 6.55 -6.18 10.65
C ALA A 29 6.37 -5.10 11.73
N VAL A 30 5.63 -5.38 12.81
CA VAL A 30 5.62 -4.56 14.05
C VAL A 30 7.01 -4.56 14.71
N PHE A 31 7.78 -5.64 14.59
CA PHE A 31 9.12 -5.76 15.17
C PHE A 31 10.22 -5.21 14.24
N LYS A 32 11.19 -4.47 14.81
CA LYS A 32 12.33 -3.90 14.05
C LYS A 32 13.17 -4.98 13.35
N ARG A 33 13.44 -6.10 14.04
CA ARG A 33 14.19 -7.24 13.48
C ARG A 33 13.46 -7.84 12.27
N ALA A 34 12.15 -8.03 12.35
CA ALA A 34 11.34 -8.53 11.25
C ALA A 34 11.41 -7.60 10.03
N ARG A 35 11.22 -6.29 10.21
CA ARG A 35 11.37 -5.31 9.12
C ARG A 35 12.73 -5.37 8.45
N SER A 36 13.79 -5.59 9.21
CA SER A 36 15.15 -5.72 8.67
C SER A 36 15.31 -7.00 7.85
N ASN A 37 14.78 -8.13 8.32
CA ASN A 37 14.84 -9.41 7.61
C ASN A 37 13.98 -9.38 6.34
N ILE A 38 12.78 -8.78 6.39
CA ILE A 38 11.91 -8.61 5.22
C ILE A 38 12.65 -7.87 4.11
N ARG A 39 13.35 -6.78 4.45
CA ARG A 39 14.19 -6.07 3.49
C ARG A 39 15.37 -6.90 3.00
N ARG A 40 16.05 -7.64 3.89
CA ARG A 40 17.24 -8.45 3.56
C ARG A 40 16.93 -9.57 2.57
N PHE A 41 15.75 -10.16 2.67
CA PHE A 41 15.29 -11.23 1.79
C PHE A 41 14.44 -10.72 0.61
N ASP A 42 14.56 -9.43 0.27
CA ASP A 42 13.85 -8.79 -0.85
C ASP A 42 12.31 -8.87 -0.78
N GLY A 43 11.73 -9.06 0.40
CA GLY A 43 10.29 -9.12 0.58
C GLY A 43 9.57 -7.80 0.25
N ILE A 44 10.26 -6.66 0.29
CA ILE A 44 9.66 -5.36 -0.08
C ILE A 44 9.27 -5.34 -1.56
N SER A 45 10.15 -5.80 -2.44
CA SER A 45 9.89 -5.81 -3.89
C SER A 45 8.70 -6.70 -4.23
N HIS A 46 8.61 -7.87 -3.59
CA HIS A 46 7.48 -8.79 -3.74
C HIS A 46 6.18 -8.21 -3.21
N LEU A 47 6.20 -7.55 -2.05
CA LEU A 47 5.01 -6.86 -1.54
C LEU A 47 4.55 -5.72 -2.45
N VAL A 48 5.48 -5.00 -3.08
CA VAL A 48 5.15 -3.95 -4.06
C VAL A 48 4.58 -4.56 -5.34
N TYR A 49 5.13 -5.68 -5.82
CA TYR A 49 4.57 -6.43 -6.94
C TYR A 49 3.11 -6.87 -6.70
N LEU A 50 2.80 -7.34 -5.48
CA LEU A 50 1.43 -7.71 -5.11
C LEU A 50 0.45 -6.53 -5.02
N LEU A 51 0.94 -5.29 -4.97
CA LEU A 51 0.09 -4.09 -5.08
C LEU A 51 -0.29 -3.74 -6.51
N ASP A 52 0.46 -4.24 -7.49
CA ASP A 52 0.16 -4.01 -8.89
C ASP A 52 -1.01 -4.90 -9.32
N VAL A 53 -2.20 -4.42 -8.96
CA VAL A 53 -3.45 -5.03 -9.41
C VAL A 53 -3.73 -4.50 -10.80
N ASP A 54 -3.70 -5.39 -11.78
CA ASP A 54 -4.16 -5.13 -13.14
C ASP A 54 -5.56 -4.50 -13.11
N ASP A 55 -5.69 -3.30 -13.69
CA ASP A 55 -6.97 -2.57 -13.74
C ASP A 55 -7.96 -3.23 -14.73
N SER A 56 -7.48 -4.14 -15.58
CA SER A 56 -8.29 -4.92 -16.52
C SER A 56 -9.36 -5.78 -15.83
N ILE A 57 -9.25 -6.00 -14.52
CA ILE A 57 -10.24 -6.73 -13.71
C ILE A 57 -11.29 -5.78 -13.11
N ALA A 58 -10.91 -4.54 -12.78
CA ALA A 58 -11.79 -3.58 -12.10
C ALA A 58 -12.86 -2.99 -13.05
N GLU A 59 -12.53 -2.78 -14.32
CA GLU A 59 -13.50 -2.29 -15.33
C GLU A 59 -14.53 -3.37 -15.73
N LYS A 60 -14.22 -4.64 -15.49
CA LYS A 60 -15.15 -5.75 -15.76
C LYS A 60 -16.37 -5.76 -14.83
N LYS A 61 -16.32 -5.06 -13.69
CA LYS A 61 -17.49 -4.85 -12.82
C LYS A 61 -18.60 -4.00 -13.47
N LEU A 62 -18.28 -3.17 -14.47
CA LEU A 62 -19.26 -2.35 -15.19
C LEU A 62 -19.82 -3.03 -16.45
N SER A 63 -19.20 -4.12 -16.92
CA SER A 63 -19.65 -4.89 -18.10
C SER A 63 -20.24 -6.25 -17.76
N ILE A 64 -20.05 -6.78 -16.54
CA ILE A 64 -20.62 -8.07 -16.11
C ILE A 64 -21.87 -7.85 -15.26
N SER A 65 -22.94 -7.37 -15.88
CA SER A 65 -24.30 -7.60 -15.37
C SER A 65 -24.89 -8.91 -15.92
N SER A 66 -24.11 -9.78 -16.58
CA SER A 66 -24.69 -10.91 -17.32
C SER A 66 -23.91 -12.24 -17.39
N THR A 67 -22.80 -12.44 -16.65
CA THR A 67 -22.21 -13.79 -16.55
C THR A 67 -21.72 -14.11 -15.13
N ASN A 68 -22.62 -14.64 -14.30
CA ASN A 68 -22.31 -15.27 -13.01
C ASN A 68 -21.45 -16.53 -13.22
N ARG A 69 -20.13 -16.38 -13.38
CA ARG A 69 -19.18 -17.51 -13.23
C ARG A 69 -18.57 -17.46 -11.82
N PRO A 70 -18.89 -18.42 -10.93
CA PRO A 70 -18.42 -18.42 -9.53
C PRO A 70 -16.89 -18.41 -9.39
N SER A 71 -16.15 -18.95 -10.36
CA SER A 71 -14.68 -19.00 -10.36
C SER A 71 -13.98 -17.68 -10.67
N VAL A 72 -14.67 -16.69 -11.25
CA VAL A 72 -14.12 -15.34 -11.50
C VAL A 72 -14.26 -14.48 -10.25
N ILE A 73 -15.45 -14.47 -9.65
CA ILE A 73 -15.75 -13.75 -8.40
C ILE A 73 -14.81 -14.19 -7.27
N GLN A 74 -14.51 -15.49 -7.19
CA GLN A 74 -13.59 -16.03 -6.17
C GLN A 74 -12.15 -15.54 -6.36
N ARG A 75 -11.64 -15.50 -7.61
CA ARG A 75 -10.29 -14.98 -7.89
C ARG A 75 -10.18 -13.49 -7.55
N ASP A 76 -11.18 -12.70 -7.90
CA ASP A 76 -11.18 -11.25 -7.64
C ASP A 76 -11.18 -10.95 -6.14
N THR A 77 -11.93 -11.74 -5.37
CA THR A 77 -12.02 -11.63 -3.90
C THR A 77 -10.68 -12.02 -3.24
N MET A 78 -10.01 -13.04 -3.77
CA MET A 78 -8.70 -13.47 -3.27
C MET A 78 -7.61 -12.45 -3.61
N GLN A 79 -7.55 -11.97 -4.84
CA GLN A 79 -6.60 -10.93 -5.26
C GLN A 79 -6.77 -9.66 -4.43
N PHE A 80 -8.01 -9.29 -4.13
CA PHE A 80 -8.32 -8.16 -3.26
C PHE A 80 -7.72 -8.34 -1.85
N SER A 81 -7.89 -9.52 -1.26
CA SER A 81 -7.37 -9.85 0.07
C SER A 81 -5.84 -9.84 0.11
N VAL A 82 -5.20 -10.40 -0.91
CA VAL A 82 -3.73 -10.36 -1.08
C VAL A 82 -3.24 -8.92 -1.16
N THR A 83 -3.89 -8.08 -1.97
CA THR A 83 -3.52 -6.66 -2.13
C THR A 83 -3.66 -5.88 -0.82
N GLN A 84 -4.77 -6.09 -0.09
CA GLN A 84 -5.00 -5.46 1.20
C GLN A 84 -3.92 -5.84 2.23
N ASN A 85 -3.58 -7.14 2.30
CA ASN A 85 -2.57 -7.63 3.22
C ASN A 85 -1.17 -7.15 2.83
N ALA A 86 -0.86 -7.12 1.53
CA ALA A 86 0.39 -6.57 1.02
C ALA A 86 0.53 -5.07 1.34
N ALA A 87 -0.53 -4.28 1.15
CA ALA A 87 -0.57 -2.86 1.51
C ALA A 87 -0.34 -2.67 3.01
N THR A 88 -0.98 -3.50 3.83
CA THR A 88 -0.83 -3.45 5.29
C THR A 88 0.59 -3.81 5.71
N ALA A 89 1.19 -4.84 5.11
CA ALA A 89 2.58 -5.20 5.33
C ALA A 89 3.52 -4.06 4.92
N LEU A 90 3.30 -3.44 3.75
CA LEU A 90 4.07 -2.30 3.25
C LEU A 90 4.01 -1.11 4.21
N TRP A 91 2.84 -0.81 4.74
CA TRP A 91 2.69 0.22 5.75
C TRP A 91 3.49 -0.08 7.02
N LYS A 92 3.46 -1.33 7.52
CA LYS A 92 4.23 -1.67 8.72
C LYS A 92 5.75 -1.61 8.46
N VAL A 93 6.22 -2.07 7.29
CA VAL A 93 7.66 -2.03 6.97
C VAL A 93 8.17 -0.62 6.69
N SER A 94 7.33 0.30 6.21
CA SER A 94 7.70 1.69 5.91
C SER A 94 8.11 2.49 7.16
N LYS A 95 7.82 2.00 8.37
CA LYS A 95 8.34 2.56 9.63
C LYS A 95 9.87 2.61 9.69
N SER A 96 10.57 1.74 8.95
CA SER A 96 12.03 1.74 8.85
C SER A 96 12.53 2.68 7.74
N LYS A 97 13.43 3.62 8.05
CA LYS A 97 14.03 4.53 7.06
C LYS A 97 14.68 3.77 5.89
N ARG A 98 15.45 2.72 6.20
CA ARG A 98 16.12 1.87 5.18
C ARG A 98 15.11 1.15 4.29
N ASN A 99 13.95 0.78 4.83
CA ASN A 99 12.92 0.09 4.06
C ASN A 99 12.22 1.06 3.10
N ARG A 100 12.02 2.32 3.49
CA ARG A 100 11.51 3.37 2.59
C ARG A 100 12.40 3.55 1.37
N VAL A 101 13.73 3.51 1.52
CA VAL A 101 14.65 3.56 0.37
C VAL A 101 14.43 2.37 -0.57
N CYS A 102 14.27 1.16 -0.04
CA CYS A 102 13.95 -0.01 -0.86
C CYS A 102 12.57 0.08 -1.52
N MET A 103 11.56 0.57 -0.82
CA MET A 103 10.22 0.79 -1.38
C MET A 103 10.24 1.80 -2.54
N ARG A 104 11.03 2.87 -2.41
CA ARG A 104 11.27 3.83 -3.50
C ARG A 104 11.88 3.13 -4.71
N ARG A 105 12.95 2.34 -4.49
CA ARG A 105 13.62 1.60 -5.57
C ARG A 105 12.73 0.57 -6.25
N ALA A 106 11.78 0.00 -5.51
CA ALA A 106 10.78 -0.93 -6.03
C ALA A 106 9.62 -0.23 -6.78
N GLY A 107 9.60 1.11 -6.90
CA GLY A 107 8.56 1.80 -7.66
C GLY A 107 7.21 1.90 -6.94
N VAL A 108 7.19 1.96 -5.61
CA VAL A 108 5.92 1.95 -4.85
C VAL A 108 5.01 3.17 -5.11
N ILE A 109 5.56 4.31 -5.53
CA ILE A 109 4.82 5.58 -5.56
C ILE A 109 3.67 5.61 -6.59
N PRO A 110 3.90 5.28 -7.88
CA PRO A 110 2.82 5.22 -8.86
C PRO A 110 1.69 4.27 -8.44
N LEU A 111 2.05 3.14 -7.82
CA LEU A 111 1.08 2.16 -7.33
C LEU A 111 0.23 2.72 -6.17
N LEU A 112 0.83 3.44 -5.22
CA LEU A 112 0.07 4.11 -4.16
C LEU A 112 -0.86 5.19 -4.74
N ALA A 113 -0.42 5.95 -5.75
CA ALA A 113 -1.25 6.96 -6.43
C ALA A 113 -2.47 6.31 -7.11
N LYS A 114 -2.24 5.21 -7.82
CA LYS A 114 -3.29 4.42 -8.46
C LYS A 114 -4.29 3.87 -7.44
N LEU A 115 -3.80 3.28 -6.34
CA LEU A 115 -4.67 2.73 -5.29
C LEU A 115 -5.46 3.81 -4.52
N LEU A 116 -4.90 5.02 -4.37
CA LEU A 116 -5.62 6.15 -3.76
C LEU A 116 -6.86 6.58 -4.54
N ARG A 117 -6.89 6.38 -5.87
CA ARG A 117 -8.05 6.71 -6.70
C ARG A 117 -9.19 5.69 -6.52
N LYS A 118 -8.90 4.49 -6.01
CA LYS A 118 -9.89 3.44 -5.77
C LYS A 118 -10.67 3.72 -4.47
N ASN A 119 -11.99 3.63 -4.51
CA ASN A 119 -12.85 3.92 -3.35
C ASN A 119 -13.02 2.71 -2.39
N ASN A 120 -11.91 2.06 -2.01
CA ASN A 120 -11.94 0.92 -1.11
C ASN A 120 -11.23 1.22 0.21
N GLN A 121 -11.99 1.41 1.29
CA GLN A 121 -11.45 1.81 2.59
C GLN A 121 -10.39 0.85 3.14
N ASN A 122 -10.56 -0.46 2.92
CA ASN A 122 -9.64 -1.47 3.45
C ASN A 122 -8.24 -1.38 2.84
N ILE A 123 -8.13 -0.88 1.61
CA ILE A 123 -6.84 -0.61 0.94
C ILE A 123 -6.39 0.83 1.17
N LEU A 124 -7.32 1.80 1.18
CA LEU A 124 -7.00 3.21 1.40
C LEU A 124 -6.35 3.46 2.76
N ILE A 125 -6.82 2.78 3.82
CA ILE A 125 -6.25 2.87 5.17
C ILE A 125 -4.73 2.56 5.13
N PRO A 126 -4.29 1.35 4.74
CA PRO A 126 -2.86 1.05 4.70
C PRO A 126 -2.09 1.89 3.67
N VAL A 127 -2.70 2.29 2.54
CA VAL A 127 -2.06 3.15 1.54
C VAL A 127 -1.76 4.55 2.11
N ILE A 128 -2.75 5.23 2.69
CA ILE A 128 -2.55 6.55 3.30
C ILE A 128 -1.63 6.44 4.51
N GLY A 129 -1.73 5.38 5.30
CA GLY A 129 -0.78 5.11 6.39
C GLY A 129 0.66 4.96 5.89
N THR A 130 0.85 4.33 4.73
CA THR A 130 2.16 4.20 4.08
C THR A 130 2.68 5.57 3.65
N LEU A 131 1.84 6.38 2.99
CA LEU A 131 2.19 7.73 2.57
C LEU A 131 2.52 8.63 3.75
N GLN A 132 1.72 8.58 4.82
CA GLN A 132 1.97 9.30 6.07
C GLN A 132 3.35 8.97 6.66
N GLN A 133 3.71 7.68 6.66
CA GLN A 133 4.99 7.23 7.21
C GLN A 133 6.17 7.60 6.30
N CYS A 134 5.95 7.60 4.99
CA CYS A 134 6.93 7.96 3.97
C CYS A 134 7.14 9.48 3.82
N ALA A 135 6.12 10.29 4.07
CA ALA A 135 6.17 11.76 4.04
C ALA A 135 7.15 12.36 5.07
N SER A 136 7.72 11.56 5.95
CA SER A 136 8.88 12.00 6.76
C SER A 136 10.17 12.19 5.95
N GLU A 137 10.23 11.74 4.70
CA GLU A 137 11.38 11.93 3.79
C GLU A 137 11.03 12.91 2.64
N LEU A 138 11.96 13.82 2.32
CA LEU A 138 11.79 14.87 1.29
C LEU A 138 11.36 14.31 -0.06
N TYR A 139 12.03 13.27 -0.54
CA TYR A 139 11.71 12.65 -1.83
C TYR A 139 10.24 12.22 -1.93
N TYR A 140 9.70 11.61 -0.88
CA TYR A 140 8.31 11.16 -0.87
C TYR A 140 7.35 12.34 -0.82
N ARG A 141 7.68 13.43 -0.10
CA ARG A 141 6.84 14.63 -0.08
C ARG A 141 6.75 15.29 -1.45
N ILE A 142 7.88 15.40 -2.16
CA ILE A 142 7.90 15.90 -3.54
C ILE A 142 7.02 15.00 -4.42
N SER A 143 7.24 13.69 -4.36
CA SER A 143 6.51 12.73 -5.17
C SER A 143 4.99 12.74 -4.91
N ILE A 144 4.56 12.85 -3.65
CA ILE A 144 3.14 12.96 -3.27
C ILE A 144 2.50 14.20 -3.92
N ARG A 145 3.23 15.32 -3.99
CA ARG A 145 2.77 16.56 -4.62
C ARG A 145 2.69 16.44 -6.14
N THR A 146 3.74 15.90 -6.77
CA THR A 146 3.83 15.81 -8.24
C THR A 146 2.91 14.75 -8.84
N GLU A 147 2.59 13.68 -8.11
CA GLU A 147 1.73 12.58 -8.57
C GLU A 147 0.22 12.85 -8.40
N GLY A 148 -0.15 14.09 -8.04
CA GLY A 148 -1.55 14.49 -7.88
C GLY A 148 -2.26 13.77 -6.73
N MET A 149 -1.52 13.31 -5.70
CA MET A 149 -2.11 12.65 -4.54
C MET A 149 -2.74 13.65 -3.56
N MET A 150 -2.25 14.90 -3.54
CA MET A 150 -2.70 15.95 -2.59
C MET A 150 -4.22 16.24 -2.65
N PRO A 151 -4.86 16.43 -3.82
CA PRO A 151 -6.30 16.63 -3.89
C PRO A 151 -7.11 15.46 -3.30
N ILE A 152 -6.62 14.22 -3.47
CA ILE A 152 -7.26 13.01 -2.95
C ILE A 152 -7.17 12.99 -1.42
N LEU A 153 -5.99 13.32 -0.86
CA LEU A 153 -5.80 13.42 0.59
C LEU A 153 -6.71 14.49 1.21
N ILE A 154 -6.86 15.65 0.54
CA ILE A 154 -7.75 16.73 0.98
C ILE A 154 -9.21 16.26 0.99
N LYS A 155 -9.65 15.54 -0.06
CA LYS A 155 -11.00 14.95 -0.12
C LYS A 155 -11.27 14.01 1.07
N HIS A 156 -10.28 13.23 1.50
CA HIS A 156 -10.43 12.31 2.63
C HIS A 156 -10.48 12.99 4.00
N LEU A 157 -10.19 14.30 4.11
CA LEU A 157 -10.42 15.05 5.35
C LEU A 157 -11.89 15.12 5.74
N ASN A 158 -12.80 15.02 4.77
CA ASN A 158 -14.25 15.00 4.98
C ASN A 158 -14.81 13.57 5.12
N SER A 159 -13.96 12.55 5.23
CA SER A 159 -14.43 11.18 5.39
C SER A 159 -15.01 10.95 6.80
N GLN A 160 -16.06 10.11 6.88
CA GLN A 160 -16.64 9.67 8.15
C GLN A 160 -15.68 8.76 8.94
N ASN A 161 -14.71 8.16 8.26
CA ASN A 161 -13.70 7.32 8.88
C ASN A 161 -12.61 8.19 9.55
N LEU A 162 -12.67 8.26 10.88
CA LEU A 162 -11.74 9.04 11.69
C LEU A 162 -10.27 8.71 11.40
N TRP A 163 -9.96 7.45 11.11
CA TRP A 163 -8.61 7.01 10.86
C TRP A 163 -8.09 7.55 9.52
N LEU A 164 -8.88 7.43 8.45
CA LEU A 164 -8.56 8.01 7.13
C LEU A 164 -8.37 9.52 7.22
N ARG A 165 -9.27 10.21 7.91
CA ARG A 165 -9.19 11.66 8.14
C ARG A 165 -7.90 12.04 8.87
N THR A 166 -7.61 11.37 9.99
CA THR A 166 -6.41 11.63 10.80
C THR A 166 -5.12 11.39 10.01
N GLN A 167 -4.99 10.27 9.30
CA GLN A 167 -3.77 10.00 8.53
C GLN A 167 -3.63 10.94 7.32
N SER A 168 -4.74 11.33 6.69
CA SER A 168 -4.70 12.31 5.60
C SER A 168 -4.21 13.67 6.10
N ALA A 169 -4.75 14.15 7.22
CA ALA A 169 -4.31 15.40 7.86
C ALA A 169 -2.82 15.35 8.23
N LEU A 170 -2.35 14.25 8.83
CA LEU A 170 -0.93 14.07 9.17
C LEU A 170 -0.02 14.02 7.95
N THR A 171 -0.49 13.40 6.85
CA THR A 171 0.27 13.34 5.59
C THR A 171 0.40 14.74 4.99
N ILE A 172 -0.70 15.49 4.93
CA ILE A 172 -0.73 16.88 4.44
C ILE A 172 0.18 17.75 5.30
N PHE A 173 0.05 17.69 6.62
CA PHE A 173 0.91 18.41 7.56
C PHE A 173 2.39 18.16 7.29
N LYS A 174 2.79 16.88 7.15
CA LYS A 174 4.19 16.53 6.84
C LYS A 174 4.64 17.05 5.48
N CYS A 175 3.77 17.05 4.47
CA CYS A 175 4.10 17.57 3.15
C CYS A 175 4.17 19.10 3.12
N ALA A 176 3.45 19.78 4.02
CA ALA A 176 3.46 21.23 4.16
C ALA A 176 4.73 21.77 4.86
N VAL A 177 5.42 20.96 5.68
CA VAL A 177 6.69 21.34 6.34
C VAL A 177 7.82 21.62 5.33
N ASP A 178 7.71 21.11 4.11
CA ASP A 178 8.67 21.32 3.02
C ASP A 178 8.36 22.52 2.13
N ALA A 179 7.20 23.14 2.31
CA ALA A 179 6.98 24.45 1.74
C ALA A 179 7.83 25.41 2.56
N ASP A 180 8.67 26.16 1.88
CA ASP A 180 9.13 27.44 2.36
C ASP A 180 8.04 28.14 3.19
N THR A 181 8.47 28.71 4.30
CA THR A 181 7.68 29.55 5.21
C THR A 181 7.10 30.82 4.56
N ARG A 182 7.09 30.99 3.23
CA ARG A 182 6.62 32.20 2.54
C ARG A 182 6.21 31.88 1.10
N THR A 183 4.92 31.66 0.85
CA THR A 183 4.15 32.05 -0.36
C THR A 183 2.94 31.13 -0.51
N LEU A 184 1.96 31.34 0.35
CA LEU A 184 0.54 31.20 0.06
C LEU A 184 -0.11 32.52 0.45
#